data_AF-A0AAW4FLA0-F1
#
_entry.id   AF-A0AAW4FLA0-F1
#
_cell.length_a   1.000
_cell.length_b   1.000
_cell.length_c   1.000
_cell.angle_alpha   90.00
_cell.angle_beta   90.00
_cell.angle_gamma   90.00
#
_symmetry.space_group_name_H-M   'P 1'
#
loop_
_entity.id
_entity.type
_entity.pdbx_description
1 polymer ?
#
loop_
_entity_poly.entity_id
_entity_poly.type
_entity_poly.pdbx_seq_one_letter_code
_entity_poly.pdbx_strand_id
1 'polypeptide(L)' 'MPTLIRFVILNVGVGFLLGAATAASIAIVAPGALGHGEGLDPLAFGLQIYAFGASFGLGALATALMMIAED' A
#
# COMPACT_ATOMS: atom_id res chain seq x y z
N MET A 1 -2.43 -18.74 17.50
CA MET A 1 -3.22 -18.14 16.40
C MET A 1 -3.41 -16.61 16.50
N PRO A 2 -3.59 -15.97 17.67
CA PRO A 2 -3.70 -14.51 17.76
C PRO A 2 -2.44 -13.76 17.25
N THR A 3 -1.27 -14.35 17.48
CA THR A 3 0.03 -13.78 17.11
C THR A 3 0.25 -13.70 15.60
N LEU A 4 -0.20 -14.73 14.86
CA LEU A 4 -0.10 -14.78 13.40
C LEU A 4 -0.99 -13.73 12.74
N ILE A 5 -2.25 -13.61 13.19
CA ILE A 5 -3.18 -12.61 12.67
C ILE A 5 -2.64 -11.20 12.93
N ARG A 6 -2.13 -10.94 14.14
CA ARG A 6 -1.48 -9.67 14.48
C ARG A 6 -0.27 -9.37 13.58
N PHE A 7 0.58 -10.37 13.33
CA PHE A 7 1.72 -10.23 12.44
C PHE A 7 1.31 -9.86 11.01
N VAL A 8 0.32 -10.56 10.45
CA VAL A 8 -0.20 -10.28 9.11
C VAL A 8 -0.76 -8.86 9.04
N ILE A 9 -1.62 -8.48 9.98
CA ILE A 9 -2.24 -7.15 10.02
C ILE A 9 -1.20 -6.04 10.11
N LEU A 10 -0.17 -6.20 10.95
CA LEU A 10 0.87 -5.18 11.11
C LEU A 10 1.70 -5.00 9.83
N ASN A 11 2.18 -6.09 9.22
CA ASN A 11 3.03 -5.98 8.03
C ASN A 11 2.23 -5.52 6.80
N VAL A 12 1.03 -6.06 6.61
CA VAL A 12 0.13 -5.58 5.54
C VAL A 12 -0.24 -4.12 5.77
N GLY A 13 -0.54 -3.73 7.02
CA GLY A 13 -0.86 -2.35 7.38
C GLY A 13 0.29 -1.37 7.11
N VAL A 14 1.53 -1.74 7.46
CA VAL A 14 2.72 -0.92 7.17
C VAL A 14 2.91 -0.75 5.66
N GLY A 15 2.82 -1.83 4.89
CA GLY A 15 2.91 -1.74 3.43
C GLY A 15 1.74 -0.95 2.83
N PHE A 16 0.53 -1.06 3.39
CA PHE A 16 -0.61 -0.28 2.95
C PHE A 16 -0.41 1.22 3.16
N LEU A 17 0.13 1.62 4.32
CA LEU A 17 0.48 3.01 4.61
C LEU A 17 1.51 3.56 3.62
N LEU A 18 2.51 2.76 3.23
CA LEU A 18 3.48 3.13 2.19
C LEU A 18 2.79 3.35 0.84
N GLY A 19 1.84 2.51 0.46
CA GLY A 19 1.06 2.68 -0.76
C GLY A 19 0.18 3.94 -0.75
N ALA A 20 -0.47 4.24 0.38
CA ALA A 20 -1.23 5.47 0.54
C ALA A 20 -0.33 6.71 0.46
N ALA A 21 0.83 6.69 1.10
CA ALA A 21 1.82 7.76 1.02
C ALA A 21 2.34 7.96 -0.41
N THR A 22 2.51 6.87 -1.17
CA THR A 22 2.91 6.90 -2.58
C THR A 22 1.83 7.52 -3.46
N ALA A 23 0.56 7.14 -3.29
CA ALA A 23 -0.53 7.78 -4.02
C ALA A 23 -0.61 9.29 -3.73
N ALA A 24 -0.50 9.67 -2.45
CA ALA A 24 -0.55 11.05 -2.01
C ALA A 24 0.63 11.88 -2.55
N SER A 25 1.84 11.31 -2.59
CA SER A 25 3.01 12.00 -3.13
C SER A 25 2.88 12.23 -4.64
N ILE A 26 2.38 11.24 -5.39
CA ILE A 26 2.13 11.39 -6.83
C ILE A 26 1.04 12.45 -7.07
N ALA A 27 -0.03 12.45 -6.28
CA ALA A 27 -1.10 13.46 -6.39
C ALA A 27 -0.60 14.90 -6.22
N ILE A 28 0.41 15.12 -5.36
CA ILE A 28 0.98 16.46 -5.09
C ILE A 28 2.03 16.84 -6.13
N VAL A 29 2.95 15.92 -6.47
CA VAL A 29 4.13 16.22 -7.28
C VAL A 29 3.82 16.15 -8.78
N ALA A 30 3.01 15.18 -9.20
CA ALA A 30 2.74 14.89 -10.59
C ALA A 30 1.31 14.33 -10.76
N PRO A 31 0.26 15.15 -10.52
CA PRO A 31 -1.13 14.70 -10.56
C PRO A 31 -1.52 14.06 -11.90
N GLY A 32 -0.93 14.52 -13.02
CA GLY A 32 -1.15 13.93 -14.34
C GLY A 32 -0.67 12.49 -14.49
N ALA A 33 0.28 12.04 -13.65
CA ALA A 33 0.76 10.65 -13.67
C ALA A 33 -0.25 9.66 -13.08
N LEU A 34 -1.24 10.14 -12.30
CA LEU A 34 -2.33 9.30 -11.81
C LEU A 34 -3.33 8.95 -12.91
N GLY A 35 -3.29 9.63 -14.05
CA GLY A 35 -4.19 9.38 -15.17
C GLY A 35 -5.64 9.78 -14.91
N HIS A 36 -5.89 10.58 -13.87
CA HIS A 36 -7.18 11.23 -13.70
C HIS A 36 -7.37 12.31 -14.77
N GLY A 37 -8.60 12.49 -15.26
CA GLY A 37 -8.95 13.49 -16.27
C GLY A 37 -8.96 14.92 -15.73
N GLU A 38 -10.09 15.62 -15.86
CA GLU A 38 -10.30 16.96 -15.29
C GLU A 38 -10.44 16.89 -13.75
N GLY A 39 -9.32 16.69 -13.05
CA GLY A 39 -9.24 16.66 -11.58
C GLY A 39 -9.14 15.25 -10.97
N LEU A 40 -8.95 15.20 -9.65
CA LEU A 40 -8.86 13.95 -8.89
C LEU A 40 -10.28 13.36 -8.70
N ASP A 41 -10.62 12.33 -9.47
CA ASP A 41 -11.84 11.56 -9.22
C ASP A 41 -11.68 10.77 -7.90
N PRO A 42 -12.54 10.99 -6.89
CA PRO A 42 -12.35 10.39 -5.55
C PRO A 42 -12.38 8.86 -5.56
N LEU A 43 -13.19 8.26 -6.45
CA LEU A 43 -13.31 6.80 -6.55
C LEU A 43 -12.06 6.22 -7.22
N ALA A 44 -11.61 6.80 -8.33
CA ALA A 44 -10.40 6.39 -9.01
C ALA A 44 -9.17 6.54 -8.10
N PHE A 45 -9.08 7.65 -7.37
CA PHE A 45 -7.99 7.89 -6.42
C PHE A 45 -8.00 6.87 -5.27
N GLY A 46 -9.19 6.56 -4.72
CA GLY A 46 -9.35 5.52 -3.71
C GLY A 46 -8.92 4.13 -4.20
N LEU A 47 -9.28 3.77 -5.44
CA LEU A 47 -8.84 2.53 -6.08
C LEU A 47 -7.33 2.48 -6.30
N GLN A 48 -6.71 3.61 -6.61
CA GLN A 48 -5.25 3.72 -6.79
C GLN A 48 -4.50 3.58 -5.47
N ILE A 49 -4.99 4.22 -4.39
CA ILE A 49 -4.49 4.00 -3.03
C ILE A 49 -4.59 2.53 -2.67
N TYR A 50 -5.73 1.89 -2.94
CA TYR A 50 -5.89 0.46 -2.68
C TYR A 50 -4.91 -0.40 -3.48
N ALA A 51 -4.73 -0.12 -4.78
CA ALA A 51 -3.83 -0.88 -5.64
C ALA A 51 -2.37 -0.79 -5.17
N PHE A 52 -1.88 0.41 -4.85
CA PHE A 52 -0.55 0.57 -4.26
C PHE A 52 -0.46 -0.07 -2.88
N GLY A 53 -1.44 0.20 -2.01
CA GLY A 53 -1.44 -0.31 -0.64
C GLY A 53 -1.47 -1.84 -0.57
N ALA A 54 -2.24 -2.51 -1.43
CA ALA A 54 -2.27 -3.96 -1.52
C ALA A 54 -0.93 -4.53 -1.99
N SER A 55 -0.32 -3.92 -3.02
CA SER A 55 0.96 -4.37 -3.57
C SER A 55 2.09 -4.24 -2.55
N PHE A 56 2.21 -3.08 -1.91
CA PHE A 56 3.20 -2.86 -0.85
C PHE A 56 2.91 -3.66 0.42
N GLY A 57 1.63 -3.81 0.80
CA GLY A 57 1.19 -4.63 1.94
C GLY A 57 1.61 -6.09 1.79
N LEU A 58 1.39 -6.67 0.61
CA LEU A 58 1.83 -8.04 0.31
C LEU A 58 3.35 -8.15 0.24
N GLY A 59 4.04 -7.18 -0.35
CA GLY A 59 5.50 -7.13 -0.39
C GLY A 59 6.13 -7.08 1.00
N ALA A 60 5.62 -6.20 1.88
CA ALA A 60 6.07 -6.08 3.26
C ALA A 60 5.84 -7.38 4.05
N LEU A 61 4.67 -8.01 3.87
CA LEU A 61 4.38 -9.30 4.48
C LEU A 61 5.32 -10.40 3.98
N ALA A 62 5.57 -10.48 2.67
CA ALA A 62 6.46 -11.46 2.08
C ALA A 62 7.89 -11.33 2.63
N THR A 63 8.41 -10.11 2.72
CA THR A 63 9.72 -9.83 3.33
C THR A 63 9.76 -10.26 4.79
N ALA A 64 8.73 -9.94 5.57
CA ALA A 64 8.67 -10.31 6.97
C ALA A 64 8.60 -11.83 7.18
N LEU A 65 7.88 -12.55 6.32
CA LEU A 65 7.85 -14.01 6.33
C LEU A 65 9.21 -14.62 5.96
N MET A 66 9.92 -14.03 5.00
CA MET A 66 11.26 -14.49 4.62
C MET A 66 12.24 -14.35 5.80
N MET A 67 12.25 -13.21 6.47
CA MET A 67 13.13 -13.00 7.64
C MET A 67 12.84 -14.00 8.77
N ILE A 68 11.56 -14.32 9.01
CA ILE A 68 11.19 -15.35 9.99
C ILE A 68 11.64 -16.76 9.57
N ALA A 69 11.73 -17.03 8.26
CA ALA A 69 12.16 -18.34 7.76
C ALA A 69 13.69 -18.52 7.79
N GLU A 70 14.45 -17.43 7.85
CA GLU A 70 15.91 -17.42 7.96
C GLU A 70 16.41 -17.50 9.43
N ASP A 71 15.54 -17.19 10.40
CA ASP A 71 15.76 -17.33 11.85
C ASP A 71 15.43 -18.75 12.36
#